data_AF-A0A7W0PWP8-F1
#
_entry.id   AF-A0A7W0PWP8-F1
#
_cell.length_a   1.000
_cell.length_b   1.000
_cell.length_c   1.000
_cell.angle_alpha   90.00
_cell.angle_beta   90.00
_cell.angle_gamma   90.00
#
_symmetry.space_group_name_H-M   'P 1'
#
loop_
_entity.id
_entity.type
_entity.pdbx_description
1 polymer ?
#
loop_
_entity_poly.entity_id
_entity_poly.type
_entity_poly.pdbx_seq_one_letter_code
_entity_poly.pdbx_strand_id
1 'polypeptide(L)'
;MQRYLAVLFSDLERHSVEWTRIPREKMVAIVAEYRYMAESLAGQYGCLYREWAGDGHMFLFESADAAAQFGLKLIEGWKIGSESLPALKDHPHMPLRLGCHFGECTQLDGGEAWIGRGNAVAKRVEGEAEPDALFVTESVLDLLDLPLYEFEERGAHILKGDVLTARTLYRVLKFDASALESRPPEQLAAEDWFLKGVGLIGTAREWSDEEADCYREALRLRPDYPEAHNNYAVLLRTRGEHGEAAKHYQEALRIRPDYPEAHYNYAALLHARGSTAGAAKHYREALRLRPDYVDAHHALANLLVARGEHAVAAEHYQEALRLRPDYPEGHSNYSLLLEQMGQLEEAVTHFREALRLAPGNAATHYNYALLLENRDDVIGAEEQYRAALRLWPDYGEAHNNLAILLQLRGDLAGAEGHYLQALQARPDDPETHYNYGLLLRAKGNAEGAERHFKNAYDLAPEVDVFRSALEGPG
;
A
#
# COMPACT_ATOMS: atom_id res chain seq x y z
N MET A 1 31.14 -9.42 6.59
CA MET A 1 31.66 -10.15 5.41
C MET A 1 31.39 -9.28 4.20
N GLN A 2 32.38 -9.03 3.34
CA GLN A 2 32.19 -8.24 2.12
C GLN A 2 31.31 -9.04 1.14
N ARG A 3 30.24 -8.42 0.63
CA ARG A 3 29.40 -8.97 -0.44
C ARG A 3 29.45 -8.04 -1.64
N TYR A 4 29.49 -8.61 -2.83
CA TYR A 4 29.39 -7.83 -4.07
C TYR A 4 27.93 -7.77 -4.47
N LEU A 5 27.41 -6.56 -4.63
CA LEU A 5 26.00 -6.30 -4.90
C LEU A 5 25.89 -5.23 -5.99
N ALA A 6 24.82 -5.31 -6.76
CA ALA A 6 24.39 -4.22 -7.61
C ALA A 6 23.83 -3.13 -6.69
N VAL A 7 24.50 -1.99 -6.67
CA VAL A 7 24.09 -0.82 -5.87
C VAL A 7 23.46 0.18 -6.79
N LEU A 8 22.17 0.40 -6.60
CA LEU A 8 21.43 1.43 -7.31
C LEU A 8 21.21 2.61 -6.37
N PHE A 9 21.62 3.79 -6.79
CA PHE A 9 21.32 5.04 -6.11
C PHE A 9 20.36 5.85 -6.96
N SER A 10 19.33 6.40 -6.32
CA SER A 10 18.37 7.28 -6.94
C SER A 10 18.35 8.61 -6.21
N ASP A 11 18.43 9.70 -6.96
CA ASP A 11 18.31 11.06 -6.43
C ASP A 11 17.11 11.76 -7.06
N LEU A 12 16.34 12.40 -6.18
CA LEU A 12 15.36 13.37 -6.61
C LEU A 12 15.89 14.80 -6.46
N GLU A 13 16.64 15.11 -5.40
CA GLU A 13 16.78 16.43 -4.78
C GLU A 13 17.99 17.24 -5.25
N ARG A 14 19.21 16.68 -5.30
CA ARG A 14 20.43 17.52 -5.44
C ARG A 14 20.58 18.17 -6.81
N HIS A 15 20.07 17.55 -7.86
CA HIS A 15 20.37 17.93 -9.24
C HIS A 15 19.19 18.55 -10.01
N SER A 16 18.04 18.71 -9.36
CA SER A 16 16.85 19.23 -10.03
C SER A 16 16.53 20.66 -9.59
N VAL A 17 16.68 21.61 -10.52
CA VAL A 17 16.28 23.02 -10.36
C VAL A 17 14.79 23.11 -9.98
N GLU A 18 13.99 22.11 -10.32
CA GLU A 18 12.56 22.07 -9.99
C GLU A 18 12.30 22.03 -8.48
N TRP A 19 13.20 21.49 -7.65
CA TRP A 19 13.07 21.55 -6.18
C TRP A 19 13.08 22.97 -5.64
N THR A 20 13.79 23.90 -6.30
CA THR A 20 13.82 25.31 -5.87
C THR A 20 12.48 26.02 -6.05
N ARG A 21 11.57 25.44 -6.86
CA ARG A 21 10.25 25.98 -7.14
C ARG A 21 9.18 25.41 -6.21
N ILE A 22 9.48 24.34 -5.48
CA ILE A 22 8.54 23.66 -4.60
C ILE A 22 8.63 24.25 -3.19
N PRO A 23 7.49 24.62 -2.56
CA PRO A 23 7.49 25.06 -1.16
C PRO A 23 7.97 23.95 -0.21
N ARG A 24 8.72 24.32 0.84
CA ARG A 24 9.32 23.36 1.78
C ARG A 24 8.30 22.44 2.45
N GLU A 25 7.12 22.97 2.73
CA GLU A 25 6.00 22.22 3.32
C GLU A 25 5.49 21.09 2.43
N LYS A 26 5.63 21.21 1.10
CA LYS A 26 5.24 20.17 0.14
C LYS A 26 6.33 19.13 -0.11
N MET A 27 7.60 19.49 0.13
CA MET A 27 8.75 18.60 -0.10
C MET A 27 8.66 17.31 0.72
N VAL A 28 8.27 17.43 1.99
CA VAL A 28 8.19 16.28 2.91
C VAL A 28 7.21 15.22 2.38
N ALA A 29 6.04 15.64 1.91
CA ALA A 29 5.05 14.74 1.34
C ALA A 29 5.54 14.08 0.05
N ILE A 30 6.16 14.85 -0.85
CA ILE A 30 6.71 14.33 -2.12
C ILE A 30 7.79 13.27 -1.85
N VAL A 31 8.73 13.55 -0.93
CA VAL A 31 9.78 12.61 -0.55
C VAL A 31 9.19 11.36 0.11
N ALA A 32 8.19 11.51 0.98
CA ALA A 32 7.51 10.39 1.63
C ALA A 32 6.81 9.47 0.60
N GLU A 33 6.11 10.06 -0.37
CA GLU A 33 5.44 9.30 -1.45
C GLU A 33 6.45 8.59 -2.35
N TYR A 34 7.53 9.28 -2.74
CA TYR A 34 8.61 8.65 -3.47
C TYR A 34 9.20 7.47 -2.70
N ARG A 35 9.53 7.68 -1.42
CA ARG A 35 10.09 6.65 -0.54
C ARG A 35 9.17 5.45 -0.47
N TYR A 36 7.90 5.66 -0.16
CA TYR A 36 6.93 4.59 -0.07
C TYR A 36 6.84 3.78 -1.38
N MET A 37 6.69 4.46 -2.52
CA MET A 37 6.62 3.82 -3.83
C MET A 37 7.90 3.04 -4.14
N ALA A 38 9.06 3.65 -3.95
CA ALA A 38 10.36 3.05 -4.26
C ALA A 38 10.64 1.84 -3.37
N GLU A 39 10.32 1.92 -2.08
CA GLU A 39 10.46 0.81 -1.15
C GLU A 39 9.50 -0.34 -1.47
N SER A 40 8.24 -0.05 -1.76
CA SER A 40 7.24 -1.05 -2.14
C SER A 40 7.67 -1.82 -3.39
N LEU A 41 8.10 -1.09 -4.43
CA LEU A 41 8.60 -1.68 -5.66
C LEU A 41 9.89 -2.49 -5.42
N ALA A 42 10.82 -1.98 -4.61
CA ALA A 42 12.07 -2.68 -4.30
C ALA A 42 11.83 -4.05 -3.64
N GLY A 43 10.79 -4.16 -2.80
CA GLY A 43 10.41 -5.43 -2.18
C GLY A 43 9.95 -6.50 -3.19
N GLN A 44 9.34 -6.09 -4.31
CA GLN A 44 8.91 -7.00 -5.37
C GLN A 44 10.09 -7.58 -6.17
N TYR A 45 11.13 -6.76 -6.38
CA TYR A 45 12.34 -7.11 -7.13
C TYR A 45 13.44 -7.75 -6.27
N GLY A 46 13.16 -8.08 -5.01
CA GLY A 46 14.15 -8.78 -4.19
C GLY A 46 15.28 -7.91 -3.66
N CYS A 47 15.02 -6.62 -3.44
CA CYS A 47 15.99 -5.74 -2.81
C CYS A 47 16.38 -6.27 -1.43
N LEU A 48 17.67 -6.48 -1.21
CA LEU A 48 18.20 -7.01 0.03
C LEU A 48 18.23 -5.97 1.14
N TYR A 49 18.50 -4.72 0.75
CA TYR A 49 18.73 -3.64 1.69
C TYR A 49 18.51 -2.32 0.99
N ARG A 50 17.94 -1.38 1.73
CA ARG A 50 17.68 -0.03 1.26
C ARG A 50 17.89 0.97 2.38
N GLU A 51 18.38 2.14 2.03
CA GLU A 51 18.69 3.21 2.97
C GLU A 51 18.39 4.55 2.32
N TRP A 52 17.66 5.41 3.04
CA TRP A 52 17.57 6.81 2.67
C TRP A 52 18.85 7.52 3.10
N ALA A 53 19.70 7.87 2.13
CA ALA A 53 21.04 8.38 2.37
C ALA A 53 21.14 9.86 1.98
N GLY A 54 20.47 10.72 2.76
CA GLY A 54 20.45 12.17 2.58
C GLY A 54 19.32 12.62 1.66
N ASP A 55 19.67 12.78 0.39
CA ASP A 55 18.90 13.35 -0.74
C ASP A 55 18.28 12.28 -1.66
N GLY A 56 18.63 11.01 -1.43
CA GLY A 56 18.27 9.92 -2.31
C GLY A 56 18.24 8.56 -1.63
N HIS A 57 17.72 7.56 -2.33
CA HIS A 57 17.67 6.17 -1.85
C HIS A 57 18.82 5.36 -2.42
N MET A 58 19.41 4.55 -1.57
CA MET A 58 20.24 3.43 -1.99
C MET A 58 19.44 2.14 -1.94
N PHE A 59 19.62 1.30 -2.94
CA PHE A 59 19.05 -0.06 -3.02
C PHE A 59 20.17 -1.05 -3.37
N LEU A 60 20.16 -2.21 -2.72
CA LEU A 60 21.13 -3.28 -2.93
C LEU A 60 20.44 -4.53 -3.45
N PHE A 61 20.95 -5.07 -4.55
CA PHE A 61 20.46 -6.30 -5.18
C PHE A 61 21.61 -7.30 -5.36
N GLU A 62 21.30 -8.59 -5.27
CA GLU A 62 22.26 -9.65 -5.66
C GLU A 62 22.45 -9.73 -7.18
N SER A 63 21.40 -9.35 -7.93
CA SER A 63 21.29 -9.49 -9.37
C SER A 63 21.38 -8.13 -10.08
N ALA A 64 22.21 -8.05 -11.11
CA ALA A 64 22.31 -6.85 -11.96
C ALA A 64 21.00 -6.64 -12.76
N ASP A 65 20.40 -7.72 -13.26
CA ASP A 65 19.12 -7.69 -13.96
C ASP A 65 17.99 -7.17 -13.07
N ALA A 66 17.89 -7.68 -11.83
CA ALA A 66 16.90 -7.20 -10.87
C ALA A 66 17.08 -5.70 -10.59
N ALA A 67 18.32 -5.24 -10.38
CA ALA A 67 18.61 -3.84 -10.17
C ALA A 67 18.25 -2.96 -11.37
N ALA A 68 18.59 -3.40 -12.59
CA ALA A 68 18.32 -2.65 -13.81
C ALA A 68 16.82 -2.56 -14.12
N GLN A 69 16.10 -3.68 -14.03
CA GLN A 69 14.64 -3.69 -14.24
C GLN A 69 13.92 -2.89 -13.16
N PHE A 70 14.31 -3.04 -11.89
CA PHE A 70 13.82 -2.19 -10.81
C PHE A 70 14.05 -0.71 -11.12
N GLY A 71 15.25 -0.33 -11.57
CA GLY A 71 15.58 1.05 -11.89
C GLY A 71 14.71 1.63 -13.01
N LEU A 72 14.51 0.87 -14.09
CA LEU A 72 13.62 1.26 -15.19
C LEU A 72 12.17 1.42 -14.72
N LYS A 73 11.68 0.47 -13.91
CA LYS A 73 10.33 0.53 -13.33
C LYS A 73 10.15 1.64 -12.32
N LEU A 74 11.20 1.97 -11.58
CA LEU A 74 11.18 3.08 -10.63
C LEU A 74 11.04 4.43 -11.36
N ILE A 75 11.74 4.62 -12.48
CA ILE A 75 11.58 5.81 -13.33
C ILE A 75 10.17 5.87 -13.91
N GLU A 76 9.68 4.78 -14.49
CA GLU A 76 8.31 4.70 -15.05
C GLU A 76 7.25 4.99 -14.00
N GLY A 77 7.32 4.30 -12.86
CA GLY A 77 6.39 4.44 -11.75
C GLY A 77 6.43 5.84 -11.14
N TRP A 78 7.61 6.44 -10.97
CA TRP A 78 7.72 7.80 -10.46
C TRP A 78 7.13 8.82 -11.42
N LYS A 79 7.37 8.66 -12.73
CA LYS A 79 6.81 9.56 -13.74
C LYS A 79 5.28 9.56 -13.71
N ILE A 80 4.67 8.37 -13.67
CA ILE A 80 3.20 8.24 -13.59
C ILE A 80 2.68 8.74 -12.23
N GLY A 81 3.32 8.33 -11.13
CA GLY A 81 2.89 8.67 -9.79
C GLY A 81 2.97 10.17 -9.51
N SER A 82 4.08 10.81 -9.87
CA SER A 82 4.32 12.24 -9.63
C SER A 82 3.31 13.16 -10.33
N GLU A 83 2.81 12.78 -11.51
CA GLU A 83 1.74 13.52 -12.21
C GLU A 83 0.42 13.55 -11.41
N SER A 84 0.17 12.51 -10.60
CA SER A 84 -1.05 12.39 -9.80
C SER A 84 -0.94 12.99 -8.40
N LEU A 85 0.27 13.40 -7.97
CA LEU A 85 0.49 13.92 -6.63
C LEU A 85 -0.09 15.34 -6.48
N PRO A 86 -1.01 15.57 -5.52
CA PRO A 86 -1.55 16.90 -5.26
C PRO A 86 -0.46 17.94 -4.95
N ALA A 87 0.62 17.50 -4.31
CA ALA A 87 1.77 18.34 -3.98
C ALA A 87 2.51 18.87 -5.22
N LEU A 88 2.44 18.16 -6.36
CA LEU A 88 3.13 18.50 -7.62
C LEU A 88 2.20 19.08 -8.71
N LYS A 89 0.93 19.39 -8.39
CA LYS A 89 -0.05 19.91 -9.37
C LYS A 89 0.46 21.10 -10.21
N ASP A 90 1.26 21.97 -9.62
CA ASP A 90 1.80 23.18 -10.27
C ASP A 90 3.21 22.95 -10.89
N HIS A 91 3.81 21.78 -10.65
CA HIS A 91 5.16 21.39 -11.07
C HIS A 91 5.16 19.91 -11.50
N PRO A 92 4.51 19.57 -12.63
CA PRO A 92 4.11 18.19 -12.93
C PRO A 92 5.26 17.25 -13.31
N HIS A 93 6.47 17.77 -13.49
CA HIS A 93 7.62 16.96 -13.89
C HIS A 93 8.75 17.06 -12.87
N MET A 94 8.86 16.03 -12.03
CA MET A 94 9.95 15.89 -11.07
C MET A 94 10.90 14.79 -11.56
N PRO A 95 11.99 15.15 -12.27
CA PRO A 95 12.84 14.15 -12.90
C PRO A 95 13.55 13.28 -11.86
N LEU A 96 13.75 12.02 -12.19
CA LEU A 96 14.45 11.06 -11.35
C LEU A 96 15.74 10.59 -12.04
N ARG A 97 16.86 10.61 -11.31
CA ARG A 97 18.17 10.18 -11.83
C ARG A 97 18.62 8.93 -11.12
N LEU A 98 19.11 7.94 -11.87
CA LEU A 98 19.58 6.69 -11.30
C LEU A 98 20.99 6.37 -11.77
N GLY A 99 21.82 5.93 -10.81
CA GLY A 99 23.14 5.40 -11.06
C GLY A 99 23.28 4.00 -10.47
N CYS A 100 23.76 3.05 -11.26
CA CYS A 100 24.02 1.69 -10.80
C CYS A 100 25.49 1.32 -10.94
N HIS A 101 26.05 0.75 -9.87
CA HIS A 101 27.40 0.19 -9.88
C HIS A 101 27.44 -1.15 -9.16
N PHE A 102 28.15 -2.12 -9.73
CA PHE A 102 28.39 -3.41 -9.09
C PHE A 102 29.67 -3.33 -8.28
N GLY A 103 29.56 -3.48 -6.96
CA GLY A 103 30.69 -3.21 -6.08
C GLY A 103 30.61 -3.89 -4.73
N GLU A 104 31.74 -3.86 -4.06
CA GLU A 104 31.90 -4.42 -2.73
C GLU A 104 31.17 -3.54 -1.69
N CYS A 105 30.26 -4.16 -0.95
CA CYS A 105 29.54 -3.59 0.17
C CYS A 105 29.92 -4.32 1.47
N THR A 106 30.17 -3.55 2.53
CA THR A 106 30.50 -4.08 3.85
C THR A 106 29.30 -3.93 4.77
N GLN A 107 28.91 -5.03 5.42
CA GLN A 107 27.96 -4.98 6.52
C GLN A 107 28.65 -4.34 7.73
N LEU A 108 28.14 -3.22 8.25
CA LEU A 108 28.65 -2.63 9.49
C LEU A 108 28.02 -3.29 10.72
N ASP A 109 28.80 -3.42 11.79
CA ASP A 109 28.30 -3.82 13.10
C ASP A 109 27.32 -2.73 13.59
N GLY A 110 26.03 -3.08 13.73
CA GLY A 110 24.96 -2.12 14.03
C GLY A 110 23.71 -2.26 13.15
N GLY A 111 23.68 -3.20 12.20
CA GLY A 111 22.47 -3.67 11.54
C GLY A 111 21.89 -2.79 10.43
N GLU A 112 22.21 -1.49 10.42
CA GLU A 112 21.48 -0.53 9.58
C GLU A 112 22.31 0.22 8.55
N ALA A 113 23.62 -0.01 8.40
CA ALA A 113 24.44 0.74 7.45
C ALA A 113 25.35 -0.15 6.58
N TRP A 114 25.16 -0.08 5.27
CA TRP A 114 26.07 -0.67 4.28
C TRP A 114 26.82 0.45 3.56
N ILE A 115 28.03 0.77 4.02
CA ILE A 115 28.89 1.77 3.39
C ILE A 115 30.04 1.06 2.71
N GLY A 116 30.00 1.03 1.37
CA GLY A 116 31.01 0.39 0.54
C GLY A 116 31.39 1.22 -0.68
N ARG A 117 32.39 0.76 -1.42
CA ARG A 117 32.83 1.39 -2.68
C ARG A 117 31.68 1.41 -3.70
N GLY A 118 30.83 0.39 -3.68
CA GLY A 118 29.60 0.30 -4.47
C GLY A 118 28.75 1.57 -4.42
N ASN A 119 28.31 1.93 -3.20
CA ASN A 119 27.46 3.10 -2.93
C ASN A 119 28.08 4.42 -3.40
N ALA A 120 29.34 4.68 -3.02
CA ALA A 120 29.99 5.94 -3.37
C ALA A 120 30.13 6.13 -4.90
N VAL A 121 30.35 5.05 -5.64
CA VAL A 121 30.41 5.10 -7.11
C VAL A 121 29.01 5.21 -7.71
N ALA A 122 28.02 4.46 -7.24
CA ALA A 122 26.63 4.56 -7.71
C ALA A 122 26.10 6.00 -7.59
N LYS A 123 26.35 6.68 -6.46
CA LYS A 123 26.05 8.12 -6.26
C LYS A 123 26.72 9.03 -7.28
N ARG A 124 27.94 8.72 -7.70
CA ARG A 124 28.65 9.52 -8.71
C ARG A 124 28.13 9.25 -10.12
N VAL A 125 27.79 8.00 -10.41
CA VAL A 125 27.16 7.61 -11.68
C VAL A 125 25.81 8.31 -11.83
N GLU A 126 25.01 8.35 -10.76
CA GLU A 126 23.75 9.10 -10.72
C GLU A 126 23.98 10.60 -11.03
N GLY A 127 24.99 11.22 -10.41
CA GLY A 127 25.29 12.64 -10.66
C GLY A 127 25.66 12.98 -12.11
N GLU A 128 26.11 12.00 -12.89
CA GLU A 128 26.37 12.13 -14.34
C GLU A 128 25.14 11.79 -15.20
N ALA A 129 24.11 11.16 -14.62
CA ALA A 129 22.92 10.71 -15.33
C ALA A 129 22.04 11.89 -15.78
N GLU A 130 21.42 11.71 -16.94
CA GLU A 130 20.36 12.61 -17.40
C GLU A 130 19.09 12.44 -16.56
N PRO A 131 18.22 13.47 -16.51
CA PRO A 131 16.84 13.32 -16.03
C PRO A 131 16.15 12.09 -16.63
N ASP A 132 15.48 11.31 -15.78
CA ASP A 132 14.70 10.11 -16.13
C ASP A 132 15.51 9.05 -16.88
N ALA A 133 16.77 8.87 -16.45
CA ALA A 133 17.67 7.90 -17.02
C ALA A 133 18.34 7.05 -15.94
N LEU A 134 18.53 5.78 -16.28
CA LEU A 134 19.37 4.83 -15.55
C LEU A 134 20.74 4.76 -16.23
N PHE A 135 21.76 5.22 -15.53
CA PHE A 135 23.15 5.08 -15.96
C PHE A 135 23.80 3.94 -15.18
N VAL A 136 24.59 3.13 -15.88
CA VAL A 136 25.29 1.99 -15.30
C VAL A 136 26.77 2.02 -15.69
N THR A 137 27.63 1.49 -14.82
CA THR A 137 29.03 1.25 -15.15
C THR A 137 29.20 0.03 -16.05
N GLU A 138 30.30 -0.07 -16.79
CA GLU A 138 30.69 -1.27 -17.57
C GLU A 138 30.56 -2.58 -16.76
N SER A 139 30.98 -2.59 -15.49
CA SER A 139 30.88 -3.78 -14.63
C SER A 139 29.46 -4.23 -14.31
N VAL A 140 28.46 -3.34 -14.40
CA VAL A 140 27.05 -3.73 -14.30
C VAL A 140 26.59 -4.27 -15.64
N LEU A 141 26.94 -3.58 -16.73
CA LEU A 141 26.59 -3.98 -18.08
C LEU A 141 27.09 -5.39 -18.40
N ASP A 142 28.33 -5.74 -18.01
CA ASP A 142 28.93 -7.07 -18.17
C ASP A 142 28.16 -8.21 -17.47
N LEU A 143 27.34 -7.86 -16.47
CA LEU A 143 26.53 -8.80 -15.69
C LEU A 143 25.08 -8.82 -16.13
N LEU A 144 24.64 -7.88 -16.97
CA LEU A 144 23.31 -7.90 -17.57
C LEU A 144 23.27 -8.95 -18.67
N ASP A 145 22.09 -9.54 -18.83
CA ASP A 145 21.82 -10.37 -20.00
C ASP A 145 21.59 -9.49 -21.24
N LEU A 146 22.68 -9.04 -21.87
CA LEU A 146 22.70 -8.01 -22.92
C LEU A 146 21.64 -8.19 -24.03
N PRO A 147 21.36 -9.40 -24.56
CA PRO A 147 20.26 -9.62 -25.49
C PRO A 147 18.87 -9.11 -25.04
N LEU A 148 18.64 -8.90 -23.75
CA LEU A 148 17.39 -8.39 -23.19
C LEU A 148 17.36 -6.87 -23.00
N TYR A 149 18.46 -6.15 -23.25
CA TYR A 149 18.55 -4.72 -22.98
C TYR A 149 18.97 -3.92 -24.20
N GLU A 150 18.31 -2.78 -24.37
CA GLU A 150 18.77 -1.71 -25.27
C GLU A 150 19.56 -0.70 -24.43
N PHE A 151 20.78 -0.35 -24.86
CA PHE A 151 21.65 0.58 -24.16
C PHE A 151 22.46 1.46 -25.12
N GLU A 152 22.91 2.61 -24.61
CA GLU A 152 23.72 3.59 -25.32
C GLU A 152 25.02 3.87 -24.54
N GLU A 153 26.17 3.79 -25.19
CA GLU A 153 27.45 4.22 -24.61
C GLU A 153 27.50 5.75 -24.51
N ARG A 154 27.76 6.28 -23.31
CA ARG A 154 27.83 7.72 -23.03
C ARG A 154 29.25 8.26 -22.94
N GLY A 155 30.24 7.39 -23.19
CA GLY A 155 31.65 7.73 -23.18
C GLY A 155 32.25 7.75 -21.77
N ALA A 156 33.48 8.24 -21.67
CA ALA A 156 34.24 8.25 -20.42
C ALA A 156 33.93 9.48 -19.55
N HIS A 157 33.48 9.24 -18.32
CA HIS A 157 33.19 10.26 -17.31
C HIS A 157 34.23 10.24 -16.19
N ILE A 158 34.65 11.43 -15.73
CA ILE A 158 35.55 11.58 -14.58
C ILE A 158 34.70 11.59 -13.31
N LEU A 159 34.60 10.44 -12.65
CA LEU A 159 33.85 10.31 -11.39
C LEU A 159 34.72 10.83 -10.23
N LYS A 160 34.53 12.08 -9.83
CA LYS A 160 35.39 12.73 -8.81
C LYS A 160 35.48 11.90 -7.52
N GLY A 161 36.71 11.56 -7.13
CA GLY A 161 37.00 10.78 -5.92
C GLY A 161 36.87 9.27 -6.10
N ASP A 162 36.67 8.79 -7.33
CA ASP A 162 36.86 7.39 -7.68
C ASP A 162 38.35 7.06 -7.82
N VAL A 163 38.67 5.78 -7.65
CA VAL A 163 40.03 5.25 -7.81
C VAL A 163 40.43 5.24 -9.29
N LEU A 164 39.46 5.03 -10.19
CA LEU A 164 39.68 5.16 -11.63
C LEU A 164 39.56 6.62 -12.06
N THR A 165 40.50 7.07 -12.91
CA THR A 165 40.54 8.43 -13.44
C THR A 165 39.28 8.76 -14.26
N ALA A 166 38.78 7.79 -15.02
CA ALA A 166 37.52 7.89 -15.74
C ALA A 166 36.89 6.50 -15.88
N ARG A 167 35.57 6.45 -16.05
CA ARG A 167 34.81 5.24 -16.35
C ARG A 167 33.93 5.48 -17.56
N THR A 168 33.79 4.48 -18.42
CA THR A 168 32.74 4.48 -19.44
C THR A 168 31.40 4.23 -18.75
N LEU A 169 30.42 5.09 -19.02
CA LEU A 169 29.05 4.94 -18.54
C LEU A 169 28.14 4.57 -19.70
N TYR A 170 27.09 3.82 -19.37
CA TYR A 170 26.08 3.38 -20.32
C TYR A 170 24.71 3.79 -19.83
N ARG A 171 23.89 4.33 -20.73
CA ARG A 171 22.48 4.58 -20.47
C ARG A 171 21.71 3.32 -20.82
N VAL A 172 20.97 2.76 -19.88
CA VAL A 172 20.02 1.69 -20.15
C VAL A 172 18.72 2.33 -20.63
N LEU A 173 18.29 1.99 -21.83
CA LEU A 173 17.14 2.59 -22.49
C LEU A 173 15.86 1.81 -22.20
N LYS A 174 15.94 0.48 -22.28
CA LYS A 174 14.77 -0.40 -22.19
C LYS A 174 15.19 -1.83 -21.85
N PHE A 175 14.28 -2.53 -21.18
CA PHE A 175 14.26 -3.98 -21.07
C PHE A 175 13.25 -4.58 -22.07
N ASP A 176 13.68 -5.56 -22.87
CA ASP A 176 12.83 -6.25 -23.83
C ASP A 176 12.16 -7.48 -23.21
N ALA A 177 11.01 -7.25 -22.58
CA ALA A 177 10.19 -8.32 -22.02
C ALA A 177 9.77 -9.35 -23.09
N SER A 178 9.60 -8.95 -24.35
CA SER A 178 9.20 -9.86 -25.43
C SER A 178 10.32 -10.83 -25.80
N ALA A 179 11.57 -10.36 -25.75
CA ALA A 179 12.74 -11.21 -25.93
C ALA A 179 12.83 -12.27 -24.81
N LEU A 180 12.60 -11.87 -23.54
CA LEU A 180 12.56 -12.81 -22.42
C LEU A 180 11.38 -13.80 -22.51
N GLU A 181 10.21 -13.33 -22.95
CA GLU A 181 9.04 -14.19 -23.19
C GLU A 181 9.33 -15.26 -24.26
N SER A 182 10.01 -14.87 -25.34
CA SER A 182 10.32 -15.75 -26.47
C SER A 182 11.38 -16.82 -26.20
N ARG A 183 12.13 -16.68 -25.09
CA ARG A 183 13.20 -17.63 -24.75
C ARG A 183 12.63 -19.01 -24.41
N PRO A 184 13.26 -20.08 -24.93
CA PRO A 184 12.87 -21.44 -24.57
C PRO A 184 12.96 -21.67 -23.05
N PRO A 185 11.95 -22.29 -22.42
CA PRO A 185 11.93 -22.58 -20.98
C PRO A 185 13.21 -23.23 -20.44
N GLU A 186 13.84 -24.10 -21.22
CA GLU A 186 15.07 -24.81 -20.88
C GLU A 186 16.33 -23.92 -20.81
N GLN A 187 16.26 -22.70 -21.33
CA GLN A 187 17.36 -21.72 -21.30
C GLN A 187 17.20 -20.69 -20.18
N LEU A 188 16.05 -20.66 -19.51
CA LEU A 188 15.77 -19.70 -18.45
C LEU A 188 16.41 -20.13 -17.14
N ALA A 189 17.17 -19.23 -16.52
CA ALA A 189 17.68 -19.39 -15.17
C ALA A 189 16.57 -19.16 -14.13
N ALA A 190 16.84 -19.48 -12.86
CA ALA A 190 15.91 -19.20 -11.77
C ALA A 190 15.56 -17.70 -11.67
N GLU A 191 16.54 -16.84 -11.98
CA GLU A 191 16.38 -15.39 -11.99
C GLU A 191 15.44 -14.92 -13.11
N ASP A 192 15.59 -15.47 -14.31
CA ASP A 192 14.72 -15.15 -15.44
C ASP A 192 13.26 -15.48 -15.13
N TRP A 193 13.02 -16.67 -14.57
CA TRP A 193 11.69 -17.10 -14.15
C TRP A 193 11.11 -16.19 -13.07
N PHE A 194 11.92 -15.79 -12.08
CA PHE A 194 11.48 -14.84 -11.07
C PHE A 194 11.12 -13.49 -11.68
N LEU A 195 11.97 -12.92 -12.53
CA LEU A 195 11.73 -11.61 -13.15
C LEU A 195 10.54 -11.66 -14.13
N LYS A 196 10.28 -12.79 -14.80
CA LYS A 196 9.02 -13.01 -15.54
C LYS A 196 7.81 -12.92 -14.62
N GLY A 197 7.83 -13.61 -13.48
CA GLY A 197 6.75 -13.55 -12.49
C GLY A 197 6.53 -12.12 -11.95
N VAL A 198 7.60 -11.43 -11.58
CA VAL A 198 7.55 -10.03 -11.12
C VAL A 198 6.99 -9.10 -12.20
N GLY A 199 7.35 -9.32 -13.47
CA GLY A 199 6.86 -8.52 -14.59
C GLY A 199 5.36 -8.65 -14.87
N LEU A 200 4.68 -9.66 -14.31
CA LEU A 200 3.23 -9.84 -14.41
C LEU A 200 2.46 -9.07 -13.33
N ILE A 201 3.12 -8.64 -12.25
CA ILE A 201 2.51 -7.85 -11.17
C ILE A 201 2.03 -6.50 -11.72
N GLY A 202 0.79 -6.11 -11.38
CA GLY A 202 0.16 -4.90 -11.87
C GLY A 202 -0.37 -4.99 -13.32
N THR A 203 -0.32 -6.17 -13.95
CA THR A 203 -0.87 -6.41 -15.28
C THR A 203 -2.22 -7.14 -15.21
N ALA A 204 -2.93 -7.25 -16.33
CA ALA A 204 -4.15 -8.08 -16.41
C ALA A 204 -3.90 -9.59 -16.19
N ARG A 205 -2.63 -10.02 -16.16
CA ARG A 205 -2.20 -11.39 -15.89
C ARG A 205 -1.70 -11.58 -14.46
N GLU A 206 -1.78 -10.54 -13.62
CA GLU A 206 -1.52 -10.70 -12.19
C GLU A 206 -2.49 -11.74 -11.60
N TRP A 207 -1.96 -12.56 -10.72
CA TRP A 207 -2.63 -13.70 -10.10
C TRP A 207 -2.98 -14.86 -11.02
N SER A 208 -2.37 -14.96 -12.20
CA SER A 208 -2.59 -16.03 -13.18
C SER A 208 -1.76 -17.29 -12.93
N ASP A 209 -2.14 -18.40 -13.57
CA ASP A 209 -1.38 -19.64 -13.47
C ASP A 209 0.01 -19.52 -14.11
N GLU A 210 0.15 -18.63 -15.09
CA GLU A 210 1.43 -18.25 -15.69
C GLU A 210 2.37 -17.63 -14.65
N GLU A 211 1.86 -16.73 -13.79
CA GLU A 211 2.64 -16.16 -12.68
C GLU A 211 3.05 -17.24 -11.67
N ALA A 212 2.13 -18.16 -11.34
CA ALA A 212 2.43 -19.28 -10.46
C ALA A 212 3.51 -20.21 -11.04
N ASP A 213 3.45 -20.51 -12.34
CA ASP A 213 4.45 -21.31 -13.05
C ASP A 213 5.83 -20.65 -13.02
N CYS A 214 5.89 -19.33 -13.19
CA CYS A 214 7.13 -18.58 -13.09
C CYS A 214 7.82 -18.80 -11.74
N TYR A 215 7.11 -18.64 -10.62
CA TYR A 215 7.71 -18.87 -9.31
C TYR A 215 8.00 -20.35 -9.03
N ARG A 216 7.16 -21.27 -9.51
CA ARG A 216 7.43 -22.71 -9.37
C ARG A 216 8.72 -23.12 -10.08
N GLU A 217 8.94 -22.67 -11.31
CA GLU A 217 10.16 -22.98 -12.06
C GLU A 217 11.39 -22.29 -11.46
N ALA A 218 11.25 -21.03 -11.00
CA ALA A 218 12.31 -20.35 -10.26
C ALA A 218 12.74 -21.15 -9.03
N LEU A 219 11.77 -21.64 -8.23
CA LEU A 219 12.03 -22.43 -7.02
C LEU A 219 12.48 -23.87 -7.32
N ARG A 220 12.11 -24.44 -8.47
CA ARG A 220 12.64 -25.74 -8.92
C ARG A 220 14.13 -25.64 -9.24
N LEU A 221 14.56 -24.55 -9.87
CA LEU A 221 15.96 -24.31 -10.26
C LEU A 221 16.80 -23.80 -9.07
N ARG A 222 16.23 -22.95 -8.22
CA ARG A 222 16.86 -22.43 -7.00
C ARG A 222 15.88 -22.55 -5.82
N PRO A 223 15.88 -23.67 -5.07
CA PRO A 223 15.01 -23.85 -3.92
C PRO A 223 15.28 -22.89 -2.75
N ASP A 224 16.50 -22.36 -2.64
CA ASP A 224 16.90 -21.38 -1.63
C ASP A 224 16.72 -19.94 -2.13
N TYR A 225 15.60 -19.65 -2.79
CA TYR A 225 15.28 -18.32 -3.33
C TYR A 225 14.17 -17.63 -2.51
N PRO A 226 14.51 -16.88 -1.44
CA PRO A 226 13.50 -16.36 -0.49
C PRO A 226 12.54 -15.35 -1.13
N GLU A 227 12.98 -14.56 -2.10
CA GLU A 227 12.17 -13.62 -2.86
C GLU A 227 11.07 -14.33 -3.65
N ALA A 228 11.42 -15.41 -4.37
CA ALA A 228 10.47 -16.22 -5.11
C ALA A 228 9.49 -16.93 -4.16
N HIS A 229 9.96 -17.42 -3.01
CA HIS A 229 9.07 -17.94 -1.97
C HIS A 229 8.09 -16.88 -1.45
N ASN A 230 8.56 -15.67 -1.15
CA ASN A 230 7.70 -14.58 -0.66
C ASN A 230 6.65 -14.17 -1.71
N ASN A 231 7.05 -13.92 -2.96
CA ASN A 231 6.14 -13.48 -4.00
C ASN A 231 5.14 -14.58 -4.37
N TYR A 232 5.57 -15.84 -4.41
CA TYR A 232 4.66 -16.96 -4.62
C TYR A 232 3.64 -17.09 -3.48
N ALA A 233 4.06 -16.88 -2.24
CA ALA A 233 3.16 -16.88 -1.10
C ALA A 233 2.12 -15.74 -1.17
N VAL A 234 2.51 -14.55 -1.65
CA VAL A 234 1.58 -13.44 -1.89
C VAL A 234 0.53 -13.85 -2.93
N LEU A 235 0.95 -14.41 -4.06
CA LEU A 235 0.08 -14.94 -5.10
C LEU A 235 -0.92 -15.98 -4.54
N LEU A 236 -0.42 -16.99 -3.84
CA LEU A 236 -1.23 -18.05 -3.24
C LEU A 236 -2.22 -17.51 -2.21
N ARG A 237 -1.82 -16.53 -1.40
CA ARG A 237 -2.71 -15.86 -0.44
C ARG A 237 -3.86 -15.16 -1.15
N THR A 238 -3.59 -14.41 -2.22
CA THR A 238 -4.62 -13.71 -3.00
C THR A 238 -5.61 -14.69 -3.64
N ARG A 239 -5.14 -15.89 -4.02
CA ARG A 239 -5.97 -17.00 -4.52
C ARG A 239 -6.75 -17.76 -3.45
N GLY A 240 -6.59 -17.42 -2.17
CA GLY A 240 -7.22 -18.13 -1.05
C GLY A 240 -6.52 -19.44 -0.65
N GLU A 241 -5.37 -19.77 -1.25
CA GLU A 241 -4.56 -20.95 -0.96
C GLU A 241 -3.70 -20.75 0.30
N HIS A 242 -4.36 -20.38 1.40
CA HIS A 242 -3.73 -19.93 2.64
C HIS A 242 -2.77 -20.94 3.29
N GLY A 243 -3.00 -22.25 3.07
CA GLY A 243 -2.15 -23.31 3.61
C GLY A 243 -0.78 -23.36 2.95
N GLU A 244 -0.74 -23.32 1.62
CA GLU A 244 0.51 -23.31 0.86
C GLU A 244 1.23 -21.97 0.98
N ALA A 245 0.49 -20.86 0.96
CA ALA A 245 1.06 -19.53 1.20
C ALA A 245 1.85 -19.48 2.51
N ALA A 246 1.30 -20.04 3.60
CA ALA A 246 1.99 -20.09 4.89
C ALA A 246 3.32 -20.86 4.84
N LYS A 247 3.38 -21.97 4.10
CA LYS A 247 4.63 -22.76 3.96
C LYS A 247 5.70 -21.97 3.22
N HIS A 248 5.32 -21.29 2.13
CA HIS A 248 6.26 -20.48 1.35
C HIS A 248 6.77 -19.27 2.15
N TYR A 249 5.92 -18.58 2.93
CA TYR A 249 6.39 -17.54 3.85
C TYR A 249 7.36 -18.08 4.91
N GLN A 250 7.04 -19.22 5.51
CA GLN A 250 7.90 -19.87 6.49
C GLN A 250 9.26 -20.25 5.89
N GLU A 251 9.28 -20.74 4.66
CA GLU A 251 10.51 -21.11 3.96
C GLU A 251 11.35 -19.89 3.58
N ALA A 252 10.72 -18.81 3.09
CA ALA A 252 11.39 -17.53 2.87
C ALA A 252 12.09 -17.04 4.15
N LEU A 253 11.38 -17.08 5.29
CA LEU A 253 11.93 -16.67 6.60
C LEU A 253 12.93 -17.68 7.19
N ARG A 254 12.88 -18.95 6.79
CA ARG A 254 13.89 -19.95 7.16
C ARG A 254 15.21 -19.66 6.44
N ILE A 255 15.14 -19.30 5.16
CA ILE A 255 16.31 -18.98 4.32
C ILE A 255 16.87 -17.60 4.72
N ARG A 256 15.99 -16.60 4.87
CA ARG A 256 16.34 -15.23 5.23
C ARG A 256 15.46 -14.73 6.39
N PRO A 257 15.91 -14.92 7.65
CA PRO A 257 15.17 -14.46 8.82
C PRO A 257 15.03 -12.93 8.94
N ASP A 258 15.91 -12.17 8.30
CA ASP A 258 15.94 -10.71 8.26
C ASP A 258 15.21 -10.15 7.03
N TYR A 259 14.08 -10.76 6.64
CA TYR A 259 13.27 -10.34 5.49
C TYR A 259 11.96 -9.64 5.90
N PRO A 260 11.94 -8.29 6.00
CA PRO A 260 10.79 -7.56 6.55
C PRO A 260 9.50 -7.75 5.75
N GLU A 261 9.55 -7.83 4.42
CA GLU A 261 8.38 -8.08 3.56
C GLU A 261 7.75 -9.45 3.86
N ALA A 262 8.56 -10.50 3.99
CA ALA A 262 8.06 -11.83 4.31
C ALA A 262 7.44 -11.87 5.71
N HIS A 263 8.01 -11.15 6.69
CA HIS A 263 7.40 -10.97 8.00
C HIS A 263 6.03 -10.26 7.91
N TYR A 264 5.96 -9.12 7.23
CA TYR A 264 4.72 -8.36 7.06
C TYR A 264 3.64 -9.18 6.33
N ASN A 265 3.99 -9.80 5.21
CA ASN A 265 3.06 -10.57 4.39
C ASN A 265 2.55 -11.81 5.13
N TYR A 266 3.42 -12.48 5.90
CA TYR A 266 2.99 -13.60 6.72
C TYR A 266 2.09 -13.15 7.88
N ALA A 267 2.38 -12.00 8.49
CA ALA A 267 1.51 -11.41 9.51
C ALA A 267 0.11 -11.11 8.96
N ALA A 268 0.02 -10.55 7.74
CA ALA A 268 -1.25 -10.29 7.07
C ALA A 268 -2.05 -11.57 6.83
N LEU A 269 -1.39 -12.66 6.38
CA LEU A 269 -2.03 -13.97 6.26
C LEU A 269 -2.54 -14.50 7.61
N LEU A 270 -1.72 -14.40 8.67
CA LEU A 270 -2.10 -14.85 10.01
C LEU A 270 -3.28 -14.06 10.56
N HIS A 271 -3.32 -12.75 10.33
CA HIS A 271 -4.43 -11.89 10.72
C HIS A 271 -5.71 -12.30 10.00
N ALA A 272 -5.68 -12.48 8.68
CA ALA A 272 -6.84 -12.94 7.91
C ALA A 272 -7.38 -14.31 8.37
N ARG A 273 -6.53 -15.14 8.99
CA ARG A 273 -6.90 -16.44 9.57
C ARG A 273 -7.31 -16.38 11.06
N GLY A 274 -7.41 -15.18 11.64
CA GLY A 274 -7.75 -14.98 13.05
C GLY A 274 -6.62 -15.27 14.05
N SER A 275 -5.39 -15.51 13.58
CA SER A 275 -4.22 -15.71 14.45
C SER A 275 -3.61 -14.37 14.86
N THR A 276 -4.34 -13.64 15.71
CA THR A 276 -3.99 -12.28 16.16
C THR A 276 -2.60 -12.22 16.83
N ALA A 277 -2.28 -13.17 17.71
CA ALA A 277 -0.99 -13.18 18.41
C ALA A 277 0.20 -13.43 17.44
N GLY A 278 0.02 -14.34 16.47
CA GLY A 278 1.02 -14.63 15.45
C GLY A 278 1.24 -13.43 14.52
N ALA A 279 0.14 -12.79 14.07
CA ALA A 279 0.21 -11.58 13.26
C ALA A 279 0.97 -10.46 13.98
N ALA A 280 0.62 -10.15 15.23
CA ALA A 280 1.29 -9.11 16.01
C ALA A 280 2.80 -9.38 16.17
N LYS A 281 3.21 -10.64 16.36
CA LYS A 281 4.62 -11.02 16.43
C LYS A 281 5.35 -10.69 15.13
N HIS A 282 4.80 -11.10 13.99
CA HIS A 282 5.46 -10.91 12.70
C HIS A 282 5.42 -9.46 12.22
N TYR A 283 4.36 -8.69 12.49
CA TYR A 283 4.35 -7.24 12.24
C TYR A 283 5.42 -6.51 13.05
N ARG A 284 5.57 -6.83 14.34
CA ARG A 284 6.63 -6.22 15.17
C ARG A 284 8.02 -6.58 14.67
N GLU A 285 8.23 -7.80 14.18
CA GLU A 285 9.52 -8.18 13.62
C GLU A 285 9.80 -7.47 12.29
N ALA A 286 8.78 -7.29 11.43
CA ALA A 286 8.89 -6.46 10.24
C ALA A 286 9.29 -5.01 10.59
N LEU A 287 8.69 -4.45 11.64
CA LEU A 287 9.01 -3.10 12.14
C LEU A 287 10.38 -3.02 12.84
N ARG A 288 10.82 -4.10 13.49
CA ARG A 288 12.17 -4.18 14.07
C ARG A 288 13.25 -4.16 12.99
N LEU A 289 12.98 -4.82 11.86
CA LEU A 289 13.86 -4.88 10.70
C LEU A 289 13.75 -3.63 9.82
N ARG A 290 12.56 -3.04 9.75
CA ARG A 290 12.26 -1.84 8.98
C ARG A 290 11.33 -0.90 9.78
N PRO A 291 11.88 -0.01 10.62
CA PRO A 291 11.08 0.90 11.47
C PRO A 291 10.21 1.90 10.71
N ASP A 292 10.54 2.17 9.46
CA ASP A 292 9.85 3.07 8.54
C ASP A 292 8.77 2.38 7.67
N TYR A 293 8.43 1.12 7.97
CA TYR A 293 7.44 0.36 7.20
C TYR A 293 6.00 0.83 7.52
N VAL A 294 5.53 1.84 6.79
CA VAL A 294 4.20 2.47 6.93
C VAL A 294 3.07 1.43 7.02
N ASP A 295 3.00 0.47 6.09
CA ASP A 295 1.93 -0.53 6.06
C ASP A 295 1.97 -1.45 7.28
N ALA A 296 3.15 -1.77 7.80
CA ALA A 296 3.29 -2.61 8.99
C ALA A 296 2.86 -1.84 10.26
N HIS A 297 3.15 -0.54 10.35
CA HIS A 297 2.63 0.32 11.40
C HIS A 297 1.10 0.35 11.38
N HIS A 298 0.51 0.65 10.21
CA HIS A 298 -0.95 0.70 10.04
C HIS A 298 -1.62 -0.63 10.32
N ALA A 299 -1.11 -1.73 9.76
CA ALA A 299 -1.68 -3.06 9.96
C ALA A 299 -1.58 -3.53 11.42
N LEU A 300 -0.46 -3.24 12.11
CA LEU A 300 -0.33 -3.50 13.53
C LEU A 300 -1.28 -2.63 14.35
N ALA A 301 -1.46 -1.36 14.00
CA ALA A 301 -2.43 -0.48 14.65
C ALA A 301 -3.85 -1.05 14.55
N ASN A 302 -4.30 -1.40 13.34
CA ASN A 302 -5.62 -2.04 13.13
C ASN A 302 -5.81 -3.29 13.99
N LEU A 303 -4.78 -4.14 14.05
CA LEU A 303 -4.79 -5.35 14.85
C LEU A 303 -4.87 -5.05 16.36
N LEU A 304 -4.19 -4.01 16.84
CA LEU A 304 -4.20 -3.58 18.23
C LEU A 304 -5.55 -2.94 18.61
N VAL A 305 -6.19 -2.18 17.72
CA VAL A 305 -7.56 -1.69 17.90
C VAL A 305 -8.52 -2.86 18.13
N ALA A 306 -8.45 -3.90 17.29
CA ALA A 306 -9.29 -5.09 17.45
C ALA A 306 -9.06 -5.86 18.77
N ARG A 307 -7.93 -5.60 19.46
CA ARG A 307 -7.62 -6.17 20.79
C ARG A 307 -7.95 -5.25 21.96
N GLY A 308 -8.45 -4.04 21.69
CA GLY A 308 -8.68 -3.01 22.70
C GLY A 308 -7.41 -2.30 23.20
N GLU A 309 -6.26 -2.51 22.55
CA GLU A 309 -4.97 -1.90 22.92
C GLU A 309 -4.83 -0.48 22.32
N HIS A 310 -5.79 0.41 22.62
CA HIS A 310 -5.99 1.68 21.91
C HIS A 310 -4.80 2.64 21.99
N ALA A 311 -4.17 2.80 23.15
CA ALA A 311 -3.04 3.73 23.31
C ALA A 311 -1.85 3.35 22.43
N VAL A 312 -1.51 2.06 22.36
CA VAL A 312 -0.40 1.55 21.53
C VAL A 312 -0.78 1.61 20.05
N ALA A 313 -2.05 1.36 19.71
CA ALA A 313 -2.53 1.53 18.34
C ALA A 313 -2.40 2.98 17.85
N ALA A 314 -2.71 3.96 18.71
CA ALA A 314 -2.55 5.39 18.39
C ALA A 314 -1.09 5.75 18.08
N GLU A 315 -0.13 5.26 18.87
CA GLU A 315 1.31 5.46 18.59
C GLU A 315 1.70 4.94 17.19
N HIS A 316 1.20 3.75 16.80
CA HIS A 316 1.49 3.19 15.49
C HIS A 316 0.81 3.95 14.34
N TYR A 317 -0.42 4.44 14.51
CA TYR A 317 -1.05 5.30 13.50
C TYR A 317 -0.32 6.64 13.35
N GLN A 318 0.05 7.27 14.48
CA GLN A 318 0.82 8.51 14.47
C GLN A 318 2.15 8.34 13.74
N GLU A 319 2.85 7.22 13.97
CA GLU A 319 4.10 6.94 13.28
C GLU A 319 3.90 6.67 11.78
N ALA A 320 2.87 5.93 11.39
CA ALA A 320 2.50 5.74 9.99
C ALA A 320 2.24 7.09 9.29
N LEU A 321 1.49 7.99 9.94
CA LEU A 321 1.18 9.33 9.41
C LEU A 321 2.38 10.30 9.49
N ARG A 322 3.31 10.11 10.43
CA ARG A 322 4.58 10.85 10.47
C ARG A 322 5.48 10.48 9.28
N LEU A 323 5.53 9.19 8.95
CA LEU A 323 6.29 8.64 7.83
C LEU A 323 5.65 8.97 6.48
N ARG A 324 4.32 8.92 6.41
CA ARG A 324 3.52 9.23 5.22
C ARG A 324 2.30 10.10 5.59
N PRO A 325 2.46 11.43 5.59
CA PRO A 325 1.36 12.35 5.92
C PRO A 325 0.18 12.28 4.94
N ASP A 326 0.44 12.02 3.66
CA ASP A 326 -0.59 11.95 2.63
C ASP A 326 -1.17 10.51 2.52
N TYR A 327 -1.54 9.89 3.66
CA TYR A 327 -2.09 8.53 3.71
C TYR A 327 -3.58 8.52 4.14
N PRO A 328 -4.55 8.57 3.19
CA PRO A 328 -5.96 8.74 3.49
C PRO A 328 -6.54 7.64 4.41
N GLU A 329 -6.15 6.39 4.20
CA GLU A 329 -6.61 5.24 4.99
C GLU A 329 -6.05 5.30 6.41
N GLY A 330 -4.81 5.78 6.58
CA GLY A 330 -4.22 6.03 7.89
C GLY A 330 -4.98 7.09 8.67
N HIS A 331 -5.30 8.22 8.01
CA HIS A 331 -6.12 9.27 8.59
C HIS A 331 -7.53 8.78 8.98
N SER A 332 -8.20 8.05 8.09
CA SER A 332 -9.55 7.53 8.35
C SER A 332 -9.58 6.56 9.53
N ASN A 333 -8.65 5.59 9.57
CA ASN A 333 -8.62 4.58 10.63
C ASN A 333 -8.17 5.16 11.99
N TYR A 334 -7.23 6.12 11.98
CA TYR A 334 -6.86 6.82 13.20
C TYR A 334 -8.02 7.67 13.74
N SER A 335 -8.81 8.29 12.86
CA SER A 335 -10.03 9.02 13.26
C SER A 335 -11.04 8.13 13.98
N LEU A 336 -11.26 6.91 13.46
CA LEU A 336 -12.14 5.92 14.09
C LEU A 336 -11.63 5.51 15.48
N LEU A 337 -10.31 5.34 15.64
CA LEU A 337 -9.73 5.06 16.96
C LEU A 337 -9.89 6.26 17.92
N LEU A 338 -9.64 7.48 17.44
CA LEU A 338 -9.80 8.70 18.22
C LEU A 338 -11.25 8.86 18.70
N GLU A 339 -12.24 8.51 17.87
CA GLU A 339 -13.64 8.46 18.28
C GLU A 339 -13.86 7.48 19.44
N GLN A 340 -13.34 6.24 19.33
CA GLN A 340 -13.42 5.25 20.40
C GLN A 340 -12.73 5.70 21.70
N MET A 341 -11.72 6.57 21.59
CA MET A 341 -11.02 7.19 22.71
C MET A 341 -11.70 8.47 23.23
N GLY A 342 -12.79 8.92 22.60
CA GLY A 342 -13.51 10.15 22.95
C GLY A 342 -12.82 11.45 22.51
N GLN A 343 -11.79 11.38 21.67
CA GLN A 343 -11.03 12.52 21.15
C GLN A 343 -11.68 13.09 19.88
N LEU A 344 -12.94 13.52 20.00
CA LEU A 344 -13.81 13.84 18.86
C LEU A 344 -13.31 14.99 17.98
N GLU A 345 -12.62 16.00 18.54
CA GLU A 345 -12.08 17.12 17.75
C GLU A 345 -10.91 16.72 16.86
N GLU A 346 -10.04 15.86 17.38
CA GLU A 346 -8.91 15.33 16.63
C GLU A 346 -9.40 14.37 15.54
N ALA A 347 -10.42 13.53 15.85
CA ALA A 347 -11.05 12.65 14.87
C ALA A 347 -11.64 13.44 13.67
N VAL A 348 -12.33 14.56 13.91
CA VAL A 348 -12.84 15.44 12.83
C VAL A 348 -11.69 15.96 11.96
N THR A 349 -10.55 16.32 12.57
CA THR A 349 -9.39 16.84 11.86
C THR A 349 -8.82 15.79 10.91
N HIS A 350 -8.64 14.55 11.38
CA HIS A 350 -8.13 13.46 10.56
C HIS A 350 -9.14 13.02 9.48
N PHE A 351 -10.45 13.00 9.73
CA PHE A 351 -11.44 12.71 8.68
C PHE A 351 -11.45 13.76 7.57
N ARG A 352 -11.37 15.05 7.93
CA ARG A 352 -11.26 16.13 6.95
C ARG A 352 -10.02 15.99 6.09
N GLU A 353 -8.91 15.59 6.70
CA GLU A 353 -7.66 15.37 5.98
C GLU A 353 -7.74 14.14 5.06
N ALA A 354 -8.31 13.03 5.52
CA ALA A 354 -8.57 11.87 4.68
C ALA A 354 -9.42 12.22 3.45
N LEU A 355 -10.48 13.02 3.62
CA LEU A 355 -11.35 13.47 2.53
C LEU A 355 -10.71 14.55 1.64
N ARG A 356 -9.79 15.35 2.19
CA ARG A 356 -8.97 16.29 1.40
C ARG A 356 -8.07 15.52 0.43
N LEU A 357 -7.45 14.44 0.91
CA LEU A 357 -6.54 13.59 0.14
C LEU A 357 -7.28 12.68 -0.85
N ALA A 358 -8.39 12.07 -0.41
CA ALA A 358 -9.19 11.14 -1.19
C ALA A 358 -10.68 11.49 -1.14
N PRO A 359 -11.13 12.53 -1.86
CA PRO A 359 -12.53 12.98 -1.85
C PRO A 359 -13.51 11.98 -2.49
N GLY A 360 -13.00 10.97 -3.20
CA GLY A 360 -13.79 9.92 -3.82
C GLY A 360 -14.11 8.73 -2.91
N ASN A 361 -13.72 8.75 -1.63
CA ASN A 361 -13.93 7.63 -0.73
C ASN A 361 -15.30 7.71 -0.02
N ALA A 362 -16.28 6.95 -0.53
CA ALA A 362 -17.63 6.89 0.03
C ALA A 362 -17.66 6.38 1.48
N ALA A 363 -16.80 5.41 1.83
CA ALA A 363 -16.73 4.85 3.18
C ALA A 363 -16.20 5.88 4.19
N THR A 364 -15.21 6.70 3.82
CA THR A 364 -14.72 7.79 4.67
C THR A 364 -15.79 8.85 4.90
N HIS A 365 -16.56 9.22 3.86
CA HIS A 365 -17.71 10.13 4.03
C HIS A 365 -18.76 9.56 5.00
N TYR A 366 -19.11 8.28 4.85
CA TYR A 366 -20.04 7.60 5.75
C TYR A 366 -19.54 7.57 7.21
N ASN A 367 -18.28 7.17 7.43
CA ASN A 367 -17.70 7.12 8.78
C ASN A 367 -17.58 8.51 9.41
N TYR A 368 -17.29 9.54 8.62
CA TYR A 368 -17.27 10.91 9.11
C TYR A 368 -18.68 11.41 9.46
N ALA A 369 -19.71 10.99 8.71
CA ALA A 369 -21.10 11.29 9.04
C ALA A 369 -21.50 10.71 10.41
N LEU A 370 -21.13 9.46 10.68
CA LEU A 370 -21.35 8.80 11.97
C LEU A 370 -20.71 9.58 13.13
N LEU A 371 -19.46 10.01 12.97
CA LEU A 371 -18.79 10.84 13.98
C LEU A 371 -19.53 12.17 14.22
N LEU A 372 -20.04 12.80 13.15
CA LEU A 372 -20.78 14.06 13.26
C LEU A 372 -22.13 13.86 13.98
N GLU A 373 -22.82 12.74 13.76
CA GLU A 373 -24.01 12.37 14.54
C GLU A 373 -23.69 12.20 16.02
N ASN A 374 -22.60 11.51 16.36
CA ASN A 374 -22.13 11.35 17.74
C ASN A 374 -21.80 12.70 18.41
N ARG A 375 -21.57 13.74 17.62
CA ARG A 375 -21.35 15.12 18.05
C ARG A 375 -22.60 16.01 18.00
N ASP A 376 -23.77 15.44 17.70
CA ASP A 376 -25.02 16.15 17.44
C ASP A 376 -24.94 17.18 16.28
N ASP A 377 -23.94 17.08 15.39
CA ASP A 377 -23.85 17.89 14.16
C ASP A 377 -24.67 17.24 13.04
N VAL A 378 -25.98 17.32 13.20
CA VAL A 378 -26.98 16.72 12.30
C VAL A 378 -26.87 17.27 10.88
N ILE A 379 -26.52 18.55 10.71
CA ILE A 379 -26.40 19.18 9.39
C ILE A 379 -25.16 18.64 8.68
N GLY A 380 -24.02 18.62 9.37
CA GLY A 380 -22.78 18.07 8.84
C GLY A 380 -22.93 16.59 8.49
N ALA A 381 -23.55 15.79 9.36
CA ALA A 381 -23.82 14.38 9.11
C ALA A 381 -24.65 14.16 7.84
N GLU A 382 -25.74 14.91 7.65
CA GLU A 382 -26.56 14.83 6.42
C GLU A 382 -25.72 15.11 5.16
N GLU A 383 -24.90 16.16 5.19
CA GLU A 383 -24.04 16.52 4.05
C GLU A 383 -23.08 15.39 3.68
N GLN A 384 -22.48 14.76 4.69
CA GLN A 384 -21.54 13.66 4.50
C GLN A 384 -22.23 12.37 4.04
N TYR A 385 -23.40 12.02 4.57
CA TYR A 385 -24.19 10.90 4.04
C TYR A 385 -24.58 11.10 2.58
N ARG A 386 -25.05 12.30 2.22
CA ARG A 386 -25.36 12.62 0.82
C ARG A 386 -24.10 12.58 -0.05
N ALA A 387 -22.93 12.93 0.47
CA ALA A 387 -21.67 12.78 -0.26
C ALA A 387 -21.30 11.32 -0.50
N ALA A 388 -21.41 10.46 0.51
CA ALA A 388 -21.22 9.02 0.37
C ALA A 388 -22.16 8.43 -0.69
N LEU A 389 -23.45 8.81 -0.66
CA LEU A 389 -24.45 8.33 -1.61
C LEU A 389 -24.30 8.87 -3.04
N ARG A 390 -23.65 10.03 -3.23
CA ARG A 390 -23.28 10.49 -4.59
C ARG A 390 -22.19 9.63 -5.20
N LEU A 391 -21.27 9.12 -4.38
CA LEU A 391 -20.15 8.29 -4.81
C LEU A 391 -20.56 6.82 -4.95
N TRP A 392 -21.41 6.34 -4.05
CA TRP A 392 -21.96 5.00 -4.06
C TRP A 392 -23.48 5.04 -3.80
N PRO A 393 -24.31 5.10 -4.86
CA PRO A 393 -25.76 5.20 -4.73
C PRO A 393 -26.42 4.03 -3.99
N ASP A 394 -25.89 2.81 -4.11
CA ASP A 394 -26.45 1.62 -3.45
C ASP A 394 -25.88 1.38 -2.04
N TYR A 395 -25.29 2.38 -1.39
CA TYR A 395 -24.71 2.22 -0.06
C TYR A 395 -25.81 2.15 1.01
N GLY A 396 -26.28 0.92 1.27
CA GLY A 396 -27.47 0.64 2.09
C GLY A 396 -27.41 1.18 3.52
N GLU A 397 -26.25 1.09 4.18
CA GLU A 397 -26.02 1.62 5.52
C GLU A 397 -26.18 3.15 5.56
N ALA A 398 -25.59 3.86 4.58
CA ALA A 398 -25.70 5.31 4.47
C ALA A 398 -27.15 5.75 4.20
N HIS A 399 -27.90 4.98 3.42
CA HIS A 399 -29.32 5.21 3.20
C HIS A 399 -30.15 5.03 4.49
N ASN A 400 -29.93 3.95 5.24
CA ASN A 400 -30.63 3.73 6.51
C ASN A 400 -30.36 4.87 7.51
N ASN A 401 -29.10 5.26 7.69
CA ASN A 401 -28.77 6.28 8.69
C ASN A 401 -29.25 7.68 8.27
N LEU A 402 -29.15 8.02 6.98
CA LEU A 402 -29.76 9.25 6.47
C LEU A 402 -31.28 9.26 6.66
N ALA A 403 -31.95 8.12 6.49
CA ALA A 403 -33.40 8.02 6.73
C ALA A 403 -33.77 8.28 8.20
N ILE A 404 -33.02 7.70 9.14
CA ILE A 404 -33.18 7.95 10.59
C ILE A 404 -33.03 9.45 10.87
N LEU A 405 -31.98 10.07 10.34
CA LEU A 405 -31.68 11.48 10.56
C LEU A 405 -32.76 12.41 9.99
N LEU A 406 -33.28 12.11 8.80
CA LEU A 406 -34.40 12.85 8.20
C LEU A 406 -35.70 12.67 8.98
N GLN A 407 -35.96 11.46 9.47
CA GLN A 407 -37.11 11.17 10.32
C GLN A 407 -37.07 11.98 11.62
N LEU A 408 -35.91 12.07 12.28
CA LEU A 408 -35.72 12.89 13.49
C LEU A 408 -36.00 14.38 13.23
N ARG A 409 -35.70 14.86 12.02
CA ARG A 409 -35.98 16.23 11.58
C ARG A 409 -37.41 16.45 11.07
N GLY A 410 -38.21 15.39 11.00
CA GLY A 410 -39.61 15.44 10.55
C GLY A 410 -39.79 15.36 9.02
N ASP A 411 -38.73 15.15 8.24
CA ASP A 411 -38.85 14.85 6.80
C ASP A 411 -39.20 13.37 6.59
N LEU A 412 -40.44 13.03 6.89
CA LEU A 412 -40.94 11.65 6.83
C LEU A 412 -40.98 11.09 5.40
N ALA A 413 -41.13 11.97 4.39
CA ALA A 413 -41.17 11.56 2.98
C ALA A 413 -39.76 11.25 2.46
N GLY A 414 -38.78 12.11 2.77
CA GLY A 414 -37.38 11.85 2.47
C GLY A 414 -36.87 10.59 3.18
N ALA A 415 -37.23 10.42 4.46
CA ALA A 415 -36.88 9.22 5.23
C ALA A 415 -37.42 7.93 4.59
N GLU A 416 -38.71 7.91 4.19
CA GLU A 416 -39.31 6.74 3.53
C GLU A 416 -38.59 6.39 2.22
N GLY A 417 -38.25 7.38 1.40
CA GLY A 417 -37.49 7.16 0.17
C GLY A 417 -36.15 6.48 0.44
N HIS A 418 -35.41 6.92 1.46
CA HIS A 418 -34.12 6.35 1.81
C HIS A 418 -34.22 4.97 2.48
N TYR A 419 -35.22 4.70 3.32
CA TYR A 419 -35.46 3.33 3.82
C TYR A 419 -35.76 2.34 2.68
N LEU A 420 -36.53 2.76 1.67
CA LEU A 420 -36.79 1.92 0.51
C LEU A 420 -35.53 1.63 -0.30
N GLN A 421 -34.65 2.62 -0.49
CA GLN A 421 -33.36 2.40 -1.15
C GLN A 421 -32.42 1.50 -0.32
N ALA A 422 -32.39 1.67 1.00
CA ALA A 422 -31.64 0.79 1.90
C ALA A 422 -32.09 -0.67 1.78
N LEU A 423 -33.41 -0.93 1.76
CA LEU A 423 -33.98 -2.26 1.57
C LEU A 423 -33.84 -2.79 0.13
N GLN A 424 -33.73 -1.91 -0.87
CA GLN A 424 -33.40 -2.33 -2.23
C GLN A 424 -31.97 -2.87 -2.31
N ALA A 425 -31.03 -2.18 -1.65
CA ALA A 425 -29.63 -2.60 -1.59
C ALA A 425 -29.42 -3.82 -0.68
N ARG A 426 -30.12 -3.86 0.47
CA ARG A 426 -30.01 -4.92 1.49
C ARG A 426 -31.42 -5.37 1.93
N PRO A 427 -32.08 -6.25 1.15
CA PRO A 427 -33.45 -6.68 1.44
C PRO A 427 -33.61 -7.41 2.78
N ASP A 428 -32.57 -8.10 3.22
CA ASP A 428 -32.55 -8.92 4.43
C ASP A 428 -31.90 -8.19 5.62
N ASP A 429 -31.91 -6.85 5.64
CA ASP A 429 -31.40 -6.07 6.78
C ASP A 429 -32.48 -5.86 7.85
N PRO A 430 -32.37 -6.52 9.02
CA PRO A 430 -33.37 -6.43 10.08
C PRO A 430 -33.47 -5.02 10.69
N GLU A 431 -32.36 -4.30 10.79
CA GLU A 431 -32.33 -2.95 11.36
C GLU A 431 -33.10 -1.95 10.49
N THR A 432 -32.85 -1.95 9.17
CA THR A 432 -33.61 -1.09 8.23
C THR A 432 -35.10 -1.43 8.26
N HIS A 433 -35.48 -2.71 8.33
CA HIS A 433 -36.87 -3.11 8.47
C HIS A 433 -37.50 -2.57 9.76
N TYR A 434 -36.82 -2.70 10.89
CA TYR A 434 -37.30 -2.16 12.16
C TYR A 434 -37.47 -0.64 12.10
N ASN A 435 -36.45 0.09 11.63
CA ASN A 435 -36.46 1.54 11.53
C ASN A 435 -37.56 2.05 10.59
N TYR A 436 -37.76 1.38 9.45
CA TYR A 436 -38.84 1.72 8.53
C TYR A 436 -40.22 1.43 9.14
N GLY A 437 -40.37 0.34 9.90
CA GLY A 437 -41.58 0.06 10.66
C GLY A 437 -41.91 1.18 11.66
N LEU A 438 -40.91 1.73 12.35
CA LEU A 438 -41.09 2.88 13.24
C LEU A 438 -41.62 4.12 12.49
N LEU A 439 -41.05 4.41 11.31
CA LEU A 439 -41.53 5.49 10.45
C LEU A 439 -42.99 5.29 10.02
N LEU A 440 -43.33 4.08 9.56
CA LEU A 440 -44.69 3.76 9.12
C LEU A 440 -45.70 3.90 10.25
N ARG A 441 -45.33 3.48 11.47
CA ARG A 441 -46.15 3.69 12.66
C ARG A 441 -46.34 5.17 12.96
N ALA A 442 -45.29 5.99 12.86
CA ALA A 442 -45.38 7.44 13.03
C ALA A 442 -46.27 8.11 11.97
N LYS A 443 -46.33 7.55 10.75
CA LYS A 443 -47.23 7.97 9.67
C LYS A 443 -48.66 7.42 9.81
N GLY A 444 -48.95 6.61 10.83
CA GLY A 444 -50.26 5.98 11.05
C GLY A 444 -50.54 4.73 10.19
N ASN A 445 -49.54 4.21 9.47
CA ASN A 445 -49.66 2.97 8.71
C ASN A 445 -49.33 1.75 9.59
N ALA A 446 -50.29 1.35 10.43
CA ALA A 446 -50.11 0.25 11.38
C ALA A 446 -49.85 -1.10 10.70
N GLU A 447 -50.57 -1.41 9.62
CA GLU A 447 -50.41 -2.68 8.89
C GLU A 447 -49.02 -2.80 8.23
N GLY A 448 -48.55 -1.71 7.61
CA GLY A 448 -47.20 -1.66 7.05
C GLY A 448 -46.11 -1.78 8.12
N ALA A 449 -46.31 -1.11 9.26
CA ALA A 449 -45.38 -1.19 10.39
C ALA A 449 -45.28 -2.62 10.95
N GLU A 450 -46.40 -3.29 11.19
CA GLU A 450 -46.44 -4.67 11.69
C GLU A 450 -45.71 -5.64 10.74
N ARG A 451 -45.91 -5.49 9.43
CA ARG A 451 -45.20 -6.30 8.43
C ARG A 451 -43.68 -6.13 8.52
N HIS A 452 -43.20 -4.89 8.64
CA HIS A 452 -41.77 -4.62 8.70
C HIS A 452 -41.14 -5.02 10.05
N PHE A 453 -41.86 -4.86 11.17
CA PHE A 453 -41.42 -5.42 12.46
C PHE A 453 -41.34 -6.94 12.42
N LYS A 454 -42.29 -7.61 11.75
CA LYS A 454 -42.26 -9.06 11.56
C LYS A 454 -41.04 -9.48 10.75
N ASN A 455 -40.74 -8.80 9.64
CA ASN A 455 -39.54 -9.11 8.87
C ASN A 455 -38.26 -8.91 9.71
N ALA A 456 -38.14 -7.82 10.47
CA ALA A 456 -36.99 -7.59 11.35
C ALA A 456 -36.82 -8.72 12.37
N TYR A 457 -37.91 -9.16 13.01
CA TYR A 457 -37.89 -10.27 13.95
C TYR A 457 -37.59 -11.63 13.29
N ASP A 458 -38.18 -11.92 12.13
CA ASP A 458 -37.95 -13.18 11.42
C ASP A 458 -36.48 -13.31 10.97
N LEU A 459 -35.83 -12.18 10.65
CA LEU A 459 -34.42 -12.11 10.27
C LEU A 459 -33.46 -12.18 11.48
N ALA A 460 -33.85 -11.63 12.64
CA ALA A 460 -33.02 -11.58 13.85
C ALA A 460 -33.86 -11.75 15.14
N PRO A 461 -34.37 -12.97 15.43
CA PRO A 461 -35.30 -13.22 16.53
C PRO A 461 -34.68 -13.11 17.93
N GLU A 462 -33.36 -13.12 18.01
CA GLU A 462 -32.57 -12.92 19.22
C GLU A 462 -32.52 -11.47 19.70
N VAL A 463 -32.88 -10.50 18.85
CA VAL A 463 -32.84 -9.07 19.19
C VAL A 463 -34.14 -8.66 19.88
N ASP A 464 -34.09 -8.43 21.20
CA ASP A 464 -35.27 -8.19 22.04
C ASP A 464 -36.10 -6.97 21.61
N VAL A 465 -35.47 -5.92 21.05
CA VAL A 465 -36.20 -4.73 20.59
C VAL A 465 -37.11 -5.06 19.39
N PHE A 466 -36.75 -6.00 18.53
CA PHE A 466 -37.59 -6.42 17.40
C PHE A 466 -38.79 -7.23 17.88
N ARG A 467 -38.61 -8.09 18.89
CA ARG A 467 -39.72 -8.81 19.54
C ARG A 467 -40.70 -7.84 20.20
N SER A 468 -40.18 -6.89 20.97
CA SER A 468 -40.99 -5.89 21.68
C SER A 468 -41.83 -5.03 20.72
N ALA A 469 -41.33 -4.79 19.51
CA ALA A 469 -42.04 -4.04 18.48
C ALA A 469 -43.32 -4.74 17.96
N LEU A 470 -43.36 -6.07 18.01
CA LEU A 470 -44.51 -6.89 17.61
C LEU A 470 -45.58 -6.97 18.70
N GLU A 471 -45.18 -6.90 19.98
CA GLU A 471 -46.09 -7.06 21.12
C GLU A 471 -46.92 -5.80 21.40
N GLY A 472 -46.53 -4.65 20.82
CA GLY A 472 -47.17 -3.35 21.05
C GLY A 472 -46.79 -2.75 22.42
N PRO A 473 -47.11 -1.46 22.68
CA PRO A 473 -46.89 -0.89 24.01
C PRO A 473 -47.83 -1.56 25.02
N GLY A 474 -47.25 -2.24 26.01
CA GLY A 474 -47.95 -2.81 27.16
C GLY A 474 -48.42 -1.76 28.18
#